data_AF-A0A2H0QJR3-F1
#
_entry.id   AF-A0A2H0QJR3-F1
#
_cell.length_a   1.000
_cell.length_b   1.000
_cell.length_c   1.000
_cell.angle_alpha   90.00
_cell.angle_beta   90.00
_cell.angle_gamma   90.00
#
_symmetry.space_group_name_H-M   'P 1'
#
loop_
_entity.id
_entity.type
_entity.pdbx_description
1 polymer ?
#
loop_
_entity_poly.entity_id
_entity_poly.type
_entity_poly.pdbx_seq_one_letter_code
_entity_poly.pdbx_strand_id
1 'polypeptide(L)'
;MKWFGLMSLFLLIGCNAIDGNFTAHNNITLESQNGIEQVLVGQYKAKVEFPSKKRMVLSLNGNDSEFTFKIPKDTPIPDNGRVALTRDQVGQPYDIVGDVATAVTRGNILENWQSCTYQRPYTVCRTDARGNRTCWTEYRTEFGQQYVRYYMETVAKDFSFSLTDGGTSQAQFIGNDVSHYRRDIYAGDCR
;
A
#
# COMPACT_ATOMS: atom_id res chain seq x y z
N MET A 1 10.33 1.48 -35.58
CA MET A 1 10.44 2.40 -34.43
C MET A 1 9.20 2.17 -33.57
N LYS A 2 9.29 1.31 -32.55
CA LYS A 2 8.15 0.95 -31.68
C LYS A 2 8.28 1.68 -30.35
N TRP A 3 7.26 2.44 -30.02
CA TRP A 3 7.14 3.32 -28.86
C TRP A 3 7.12 2.47 -27.58
N PHE A 4 8.14 2.58 -26.74
CA PHE A 4 8.11 2.06 -25.37
C PHE A 4 7.16 2.95 -24.56
N GLY A 5 5.90 2.55 -24.49
CA GLY A 5 4.93 3.13 -23.57
C GLY A 5 5.38 2.83 -22.14
N LEU A 6 5.79 3.89 -21.43
CA LEU A 6 6.08 3.87 -20.01
C LEU A 6 4.79 3.49 -19.27
N MET A 7 4.61 2.19 -19.03
CA MET A 7 3.51 1.62 -18.27
C MET A 7 3.70 2.09 -16.83
N SER A 8 3.07 3.23 -16.51
CA SER A 8 2.95 3.75 -15.16
C SER A 8 2.26 2.67 -14.33
N LEU A 9 3.09 1.93 -13.60
CA LEU A 9 2.70 0.88 -12.69
C LEU A 9 1.87 1.57 -11.59
N PHE A 10 0.54 1.56 -11.75
CA PHE A 10 -0.38 1.87 -10.67
C PHE A 10 -0.13 0.82 -9.58
N LEU A 11 0.77 1.17 -8.67
CA LEU A 11 0.92 0.51 -7.39
C LEU A 11 -0.40 0.72 -6.66
N LEU A 12 -1.33 -0.21 -6.84
CA LEU A 12 -2.34 -0.53 -5.84
C LEU A 12 -1.58 -1.15 -4.67
N ILE A 13 -0.82 -0.30 -3.97
CA ILE A 13 -0.25 -0.60 -2.66
C ILE A 13 -1.47 -0.98 -1.83
N GLY A 14 -1.46 -2.19 -1.26
CA GLY A 14 -2.42 -2.57 -0.25
C GLY A 14 -2.54 -1.42 0.75
N CYS A 15 -3.74 -1.19 1.25
CA CYS A 15 -3.98 -0.31 2.38
C CYS A 15 -3.15 -0.83 3.56
N ASN A 16 -1.87 -0.45 3.62
CA ASN A 16 -0.98 -0.89 4.68
C ASN A 16 -1.42 -0.16 5.94
N ALA A 17 -1.69 -0.96 6.95
CA ALA A 17 -1.82 -0.48 8.30
C ALA A 17 -0.49 0.12 8.76
N ILE A 18 -0.54 1.27 9.42
CA ILE A 18 0.59 1.89 10.09
C ILE A 18 0.41 1.63 11.57
N ASP A 19 1.27 0.78 12.13
CA ASP A 19 1.34 0.57 13.57
C ASP A 19 2.05 1.75 14.25
N GLY A 20 1.61 2.09 15.46
CA GLY A 20 2.15 3.22 16.20
C GLY A 20 1.63 3.31 17.62
N ASN A 21 1.81 4.48 18.22
CA ASN A 21 1.31 4.82 19.54
C ASN A 21 0.36 6.00 19.44
N PHE A 22 -0.77 5.88 20.12
CA PHE A 22 -1.74 6.95 20.31
C PHE A 22 -1.70 7.41 21.77
N THR A 23 -1.51 8.71 21.98
CA THR A 23 -1.50 9.34 23.30
C THR A 23 -2.67 10.30 23.40
N ALA A 24 -3.63 10.02 24.28
CA ALA A 24 -4.69 10.95 24.65
C ALA A 24 -4.19 11.83 25.80
N HIS A 25 -4.16 13.15 25.60
CA HIS A 25 -3.74 14.12 26.62
C HIS A 25 -4.89 14.49 27.56
N ASN A 26 -6.13 14.40 27.07
CA ASN A 26 -7.35 14.57 27.82
C ASN A 26 -8.30 13.42 27.51
N ASN A 27 -9.35 13.27 28.31
CA ASN A 27 -10.45 12.39 27.95
C ASN A 27 -11.15 12.96 26.71
N ILE A 28 -11.20 12.20 25.63
CA ILE A 28 -11.81 12.60 24.36
C ILE A 28 -12.99 11.68 24.03
N THR A 29 -13.90 12.15 23.19
CA THR A 29 -15.04 11.36 22.69
C THR A 29 -14.91 11.17 21.19
N LEU A 30 -14.92 9.94 20.71
CA LEU A 30 -14.84 9.63 19.28
C LEU A 30 -16.07 8.84 18.84
N GLU A 31 -16.48 9.03 17.59
CA GLU A 31 -17.55 8.24 16.99
C GLU A 31 -16.99 6.93 16.43
N SER A 32 -17.46 5.81 16.97
CA SER A 32 -17.20 4.45 16.49
C SER A 32 -18.42 3.91 15.73
N GLN A 33 -18.30 2.68 15.20
CA GLN A 33 -19.45 1.97 14.62
C GLN A 33 -20.55 1.65 15.65
N ASN A 34 -20.21 1.59 16.94
CA ASN A 34 -21.12 1.27 18.04
C ASN A 34 -21.72 2.50 18.72
N GLY A 35 -21.35 3.71 18.27
CA GLY A 35 -21.82 4.98 18.81
C GLY A 35 -20.67 5.85 19.32
N ILE A 36 -20.98 6.76 20.25
CA ILE A 36 -19.98 7.65 20.84
C ILE A 36 -19.27 6.90 21.96
N GLU A 37 -17.94 6.86 21.89
CA GLU A 37 -17.10 6.22 22.89
C GLU A 37 -16.11 7.21 23.48
N GLN A 38 -15.84 7.07 24.78
CA GLN A 38 -14.87 7.89 25.48
C GLN A 38 -13.50 7.19 25.48
N VAL A 39 -12.49 7.84 24.92
CA VAL A 39 -11.10 7.44 25.06
C VAL A 39 -10.51 8.21 26.23
N LEU A 40 -10.11 7.47 27.26
CA LEU A 40 -9.53 8.05 28.47
C LEU A 40 -8.12 8.59 28.20
N VAL A 41 -7.66 9.50 29.05
CA VAL A 41 -6.26 9.96 29.06
C VAL A 41 -5.32 8.76 29.22
N GLY A 42 -4.26 8.70 28.42
CA GLY A 42 -3.32 7.57 28.46
C GLY A 42 -2.58 7.33 27.15
N GLN A 43 -1.76 6.29 27.15
CA GLN A 43 -1.03 5.80 25.97
C GLN A 43 -1.58 4.45 25.55
N TYR A 44 -1.81 4.31 24.24
CA TYR A 44 -2.40 3.14 23.62
C TYR A 44 -1.50 2.71 22.46
N LYS A 45 -1.27 1.41 22.32
CA LYS A 45 -0.80 0.90 21.03
C LYS A 45 -1.94 1.10 20.04
N ALA A 46 -1.64 1.63 18.87
CA ALA A 46 -2.66 1.98 17.90
C ALA A 46 -2.24 1.57 16.51
N LYS A 47 -3.24 1.43 15.65
CA LYS A 47 -3.05 1.10 14.25
C LYS A 47 -3.92 2.01 13.41
N VAL A 48 -3.34 2.59 12.37
CA VAL A 48 -4.04 3.44 11.42
C VAL A 48 -4.10 2.73 10.08
N GLU A 49 -5.30 2.50 9.58
CA GLU A 49 -5.51 1.95 8.25
C GLU A 49 -6.12 3.00 7.32
N PHE A 50 -5.79 2.89 6.04
CA PHE A 50 -6.41 3.70 4.99
C PHE A 50 -7.17 2.81 4.01
N PRO A 51 -8.32 2.20 4.37
CA PRO A 51 -9.05 1.26 3.50
C PRO A 51 -9.40 1.83 2.12
N SER A 52 -9.40 3.16 1.98
CA SER A 52 -9.45 3.85 0.71
C SER A 52 -8.83 5.24 0.84
N LYS A 53 -8.63 5.94 -0.28
CA LYS A 53 -8.22 7.36 -0.29
C LYS A 53 -9.20 8.32 0.42
N LYS A 54 -10.40 7.84 0.77
CA LYS A 54 -11.50 8.63 1.34
C LYS A 54 -11.79 8.28 2.81
N ARG A 55 -11.03 7.36 3.39
CA ARG A 55 -11.32 6.80 4.71
C ARG A 55 -10.02 6.44 5.43
N MET A 56 -9.87 6.95 6.64
CA MET A 56 -8.87 6.55 7.62
C MET A 56 -9.59 5.85 8.78
N VAL A 57 -9.02 4.78 9.31
CA VAL A 57 -9.54 4.04 10.46
C VAL A 57 -8.45 3.98 11.51
N LEU A 58 -8.76 4.44 12.73
CA LEU A 58 -7.90 4.31 13.90
C LEU A 58 -8.44 3.19 14.78
N SER A 59 -7.61 2.21 15.07
CA SER A 59 -7.88 1.14 16.03
C SER A 59 -6.94 1.31 17.22
N LEU A 60 -7.49 1.25 18.44
CA LEU A 60 -6.70 1.28 19.68
C LEU A 60 -6.62 -0.14 20.24
N ASN A 61 -5.42 -0.73 20.30
CA ASN A 61 -5.23 -2.07 20.83
C ASN A 61 -5.69 -2.12 22.29
N GLY A 62 -6.57 -3.08 22.59
CA GLY A 62 -7.21 -3.24 23.90
C GLY A 62 -8.71 -3.02 23.90
N ASN A 63 -9.25 -2.41 22.84
CA ASN A 63 -10.69 -2.30 22.57
C ASN A 63 -10.98 -2.76 21.14
N ASP A 64 -12.14 -3.38 20.90
CA ASP A 64 -12.62 -3.74 19.56
C ASP A 64 -13.16 -2.52 18.76
N SER A 65 -12.84 -1.32 19.24
CA SER A 65 -13.39 -0.07 18.72
C SER A 65 -12.55 0.48 17.58
N GLU A 66 -13.21 0.71 16.45
CA GLU A 66 -12.65 1.37 15.28
C GLU A 66 -13.25 2.76 15.12
N PHE A 67 -12.40 3.78 15.07
CA PHE A 67 -12.79 5.16 14.83
C PHE A 67 -12.56 5.52 13.38
N THR A 68 -13.63 5.83 12.65
CA THR A 68 -13.56 6.12 11.22
C THR A 68 -13.54 7.62 10.96
N PHE A 69 -12.51 8.09 10.25
CA PHE A 69 -12.38 9.46 9.79
C PHE A 69 -12.59 9.51 8.28
N LYS A 70 -13.47 10.40 7.83
CA LYS A 70 -13.68 10.66 6.40
C LYS A 70 -12.53 11.52 5.88
N ILE A 71 -12.13 11.27 4.64
CA ILE A 71 -11.17 12.09 3.93
C ILE A 71 -11.90 12.67 2.71
N PRO A 72 -12.01 14.00 2.58
CA PRO A 72 -12.66 14.61 1.43
C PRO A 72 -11.99 14.17 0.13
N LYS A 73 -12.79 13.96 -0.93
CA LYS A 73 -12.29 13.41 -2.21
C LYS A 73 -11.22 14.29 -2.86
N ASP A 74 -11.34 15.61 -2.66
CA ASP A 74 -10.52 16.62 -3.30
C ASP A 74 -9.39 17.12 -2.40
N THR A 75 -9.21 16.53 -1.21
CA THR A 75 -8.07 16.86 -0.35
C THR A 75 -6.86 16.03 -0.76
N PRO A 76 -5.81 16.63 -1.34
CA PRO A 76 -4.58 15.90 -1.63
C PRO A 76 -3.91 15.52 -0.32
N ILE A 77 -3.79 14.21 -0.05
CA ILE A 77 -2.90 13.72 1.01
C ILE A 77 -1.49 13.72 0.43
N PRO A 78 -0.56 14.54 0.95
CA PRO A 78 0.78 14.60 0.41
C PRO A 78 1.55 13.32 0.76
N ASP A 79 2.44 12.88 -0.15
CA ASP A 79 3.44 11.85 0.17
C ASP A 79 4.49 12.40 1.16
N ASN A 80 4.70 13.72 1.16
CA ASN A 80 5.55 14.45 2.08
C ASN A 80 4.92 15.81 2.40
N GLY A 81 4.67 16.07 3.68
CA GLY A 81 4.21 17.35 4.17
C GLY A 81 3.03 17.25 5.12
N ARG A 82 2.43 18.41 5.37
CA ARG A 82 1.37 18.60 6.35
C ARG A 82 0.00 18.54 5.72
N VAL A 83 -0.94 17.92 6.42
CA VAL A 83 -2.38 17.90 6.11
C VAL A 83 -3.16 18.45 7.31
N ALA A 84 -4.19 19.24 7.03
CA ALA A 84 -5.14 19.70 8.03
C ALA A 84 -6.55 19.47 7.52
N LEU A 85 -7.36 18.78 8.31
CA LEU A 85 -8.76 18.49 8.02
C LEU A 85 -9.60 18.96 9.20
N THR A 86 -10.69 19.67 8.92
CA THR A 86 -11.62 20.14 9.96
C THR A 86 -12.53 19.02 10.44
N ARG A 87 -13.09 19.16 11.64
CA ARG A 87 -14.06 18.26 12.26
C ARG A 87 -15.22 17.89 11.32
N ASP A 88 -15.72 18.87 10.58
CA ASP A 88 -16.82 18.70 9.63
C ASP A 88 -16.39 17.87 8.40
N GLN A 89 -15.15 18.07 7.93
CA GLN A 89 -14.60 17.32 6.80
C GLN A 89 -14.36 15.85 7.16
N VAL A 90 -13.93 15.59 8.39
CA VAL A 90 -13.60 14.22 8.85
C VAL A 90 -14.80 13.48 9.44
N GLY A 91 -15.88 14.18 9.76
CA GLY A 91 -17.06 13.61 10.40
C GLY A 91 -16.75 13.06 11.80
N GLN A 92 -15.96 13.80 12.56
CA GLN A 92 -15.56 13.50 13.94
C GLN A 92 -15.54 14.80 14.74
N PRO A 93 -15.61 14.80 16.08
CA PRO A 93 -15.73 16.03 16.88
C PRO A 93 -14.42 16.85 16.98
N TYR A 94 -13.34 16.40 16.35
CA TYR A 94 -12.02 17.04 16.39
C TYR A 94 -11.50 17.31 14.98
N ASP A 95 -10.73 18.39 14.86
CA ASP A 95 -9.93 18.64 13.68
C ASP A 95 -8.71 17.69 13.67
N ILE A 96 -8.26 17.26 12.49
CA ILE A 96 -7.05 16.45 12.32
C ILE A 96 -5.96 17.32 11.72
N VAL A 97 -4.80 17.34 12.37
CA VAL A 97 -3.60 17.97 11.84
C VAL A 97 -2.50 16.91 11.81
N GLY A 98 -2.01 16.56 10.63
CA GLY A 98 -1.02 15.50 10.49
C GLY A 98 0.15 15.86 9.58
N ASP A 99 1.23 15.13 9.75
CA ASP A 99 2.47 15.26 9.00
C ASP A 99 2.89 13.89 8.50
N VAL A 100 3.27 13.84 7.22
CA VAL A 100 3.79 12.66 6.54
C VAL A 100 5.21 12.95 6.08
N ALA A 101 6.15 12.08 6.43
CA ALA A 101 7.50 12.12 5.90
C ALA A 101 7.82 10.78 5.25
N THR A 102 8.13 10.78 3.95
CA THR A 102 8.48 9.59 3.18
C THR A 102 9.94 9.68 2.75
N ALA A 103 10.77 8.75 3.25
CA ALA A 103 12.14 8.55 2.82
C ALA A 103 12.23 7.34 1.89
N VAL A 104 12.80 7.52 0.70
CA VAL A 104 13.03 6.44 -0.26
C VAL A 104 14.52 6.20 -0.39
N THR A 105 14.95 4.99 -0.02
CA THR A 105 16.34 4.55 -0.16
C THR A 105 16.42 3.47 -1.23
N ARG A 106 17.35 3.63 -2.17
CA ARG A 106 17.62 2.62 -3.21
C ARG A 106 18.90 1.87 -2.85
N GLY A 107 18.81 0.56 -2.79
CA GLY A 107 19.96 -0.31 -2.59
C GLY A 107 20.82 -0.43 -3.85
N ASN A 108 21.89 -1.21 -3.74
CA ASN A 108 22.76 -1.53 -4.86
C ASN A 108 22.01 -2.33 -5.94
N ILE A 109 22.48 -2.20 -7.18
CA ILE A 109 22.03 -3.05 -8.28
C ILE A 109 22.56 -4.47 -8.04
N LEU A 110 21.66 -5.43 -8.00
CA LEU A 110 21.92 -6.84 -7.92
C LEU A 110 21.67 -7.48 -9.28
N GLU A 111 22.45 -8.50 -9.59
CA GLU A 111 22.35 -9.26 -10.82
C GLU A 111 22.15 -10.73 -10.44
N ASN A 112 21.13 -11.37 -11.03
CA ASN A 112 20.80 -12.75 -10.69
C ASN A 112 20.18 -13.48 -11.89
N TRP A 113 20.19 -14.81 -11.85
CA TRP A 113 19.35 -15.64 -12.70
C TRP A 113 18.10 -16.04 -11.92
N GLN A 114 16.92 -15.91 -12.53
CA GLN A 114 15.67 -16.35 -11.94
C GLN A 114 14.92 -17.31 -12.87
N SER A 115 14.21 -18.27 -12.27
CA SER A 115 13.32 -19.15 -13.01
C SER A 115 12.24 -18.34 -13.71
N CYS A 116 11.88 -18.78 -14.91
CA CYS A 116 10.83 -18.17 -15.72
C CYS A 116 10.11 -19.25 -16.52
N THR A 117 8.98 -18.87 -17.12
CA THR A 117 8.25 -19.73 -18.05
C THR A 117 8.02 -19.00 -19.35
N TYR A 118 7.98 -19.76 -20.45
CA TYR A 118 7.68 -19.22 -21.77
C TYR A 118 6.82 -20.21 -22.57
N GLN A 119 6.08 -19.68 -23.54
CA GLN A 119 5.28 -20.50 -24.45
C GLN A 119 6.11 -20.86 -25.67
N ARG A 120 6.33 -22.16 -25.88
CA ARG A 120 7.02 -22.67 -27.07
C ARG A 120 6.01 -23.33 -28.02
N PRO A 121 6.01 -22.99 -29.32
CA PRO A 121 5.16 -23.64 -30.30
C PRO A 121 5.70 -25.03 -30.65
N TYR A 122 4.82 -26.02 -30.59
CA TYR A 122 5.08 -27.40 -31.01
C TYR A 122 4.14 -27.77 -32.15
N THR A 123 4.69 -28.39 -33.20
CA THR A 123 3.86 -28.97 -34.25
C THR A 123 3.40 -30.36 -33.82
N VAL A 124 2.11 -30.49 -33.55
CA VAL A 124 1.48 -31.77 -33.19
C VAL A 124 0.71 -32.26 -34.39
N CYS A 125 0.90 -33.53 -34.75
CA CYS A 125 0.17 -34.17 -35.85
C CYS A 125 -0.60 -35.37 -35.31
N ARG A 126 -1.85 -35.53 -35.75
CA ARG A 126 -2.63 -36.75 -35.56
C ARG A 126 -3.01 -37.36 -36.89
N THR A 127 -2.91 -38.68 -36.96
CA THR A 127 -3.37 -39.46 -38.10
C THR A 127 -4.74 -40.04 -37.77
N ASP A 128 -5.72 -39.83 -38.63
CA ASP A 128 -7.06 -40.43 -38.46
C ASP A 128 -7.06 -41.93 -38.85
N ALA A 129 -8.18 -42.61 -38.59
CA ALA A 129 -8.33 -44.04 -38.93
C ALA A 129 -8.28 -44.33 -40.45
N ARG A 130 -8.36 -43.30 -41.30
CA ARG A 130 -8.28 -43.39 -42.76
C ARG A 130 -6.87 -43.07 -43.29
N GLY A 131 -5.92 -42.77 -42.41
CA GLY A 131 -4.54 -42.43 -42.77
C GLY A 131 -4.29 -40.95 -43.09
N ASN A 132 -5.28 -40.05 -42.96
CA ASN A 132 -5.06 -38.62 -43.18
C ASN A 132 -4.33 -38.02 -41.98
N ARG A 133 -3.26 -37.27 -42.26
CA ARG A 133 -2.46 -36.59 -41.23
C ARG A 133 -2.84 -35.12 -41.14
N THR A 134 -3.40 -34.70 -40.02
CA THR A 134 -3.70 -33.30 -39.71
C THR A 134 -2.68 -32.80 -38.68
N CYS A 135 -2.02 -31.68 -38.98
CA CYS A 135 -1.06 -31.04 -38.08
C CYS A 135 -1.55 -29.65 -37.67
N TRP A 136 -1.29 -29.26 -36.43
CA TRP A 136 -1.56 -27.91 -35.93
C TRP A 136 -0.45 -27.48 -34.96
N THR A 137 -0.42 -26.19 -34.64
CA THR A 137 0.51 -25.64 -33.64
C THR A 137 -0.15 -25.68 -32.27
N GLU A 138 0.53 -26.28 -31.30
CA GLU A 138 0.15 -26.30 -29.89
C GLU A 138 1.21 -25.53 -29.10
N TYR A 139 0.80 -24.59 -28.26
CA TYR A 139 1.74 -23.88 -27.38
C TYR A 139 1.85 -24.64 -26.06
N ARG A 140 3.08 -24.90 -25.63
CA ARG A 140 3.37 -25.53 -24.34
C ARG A 140 4.19 -24.61 -23.48
N THR A 141 3.87 -24.57 -22.20
CA THR A 141 4.64 -23.87 -21.17
C THR A 141 5.94 -24.64 -20.91
N GLU A 142 7.07 -24.02 -21.20
CA GLU A 142 8.40 -24.51 -20.87
C GLU A 142 8.95 -23.73 -19.67
N PHE A 143 9.81 -24.37 -18.88
CA PHE A 143 10.57 -23.71 -17.80
C PHE A 143 11.96 -23.34 -18.30
N GLY A 144 12.39 -22.13 -17.98
CA GLY A 144 13.71 -21.62 -18.34
C GLY A 144 14.31 -20.78 -17.23
N GLN A 145 15.44 -20.18 -17.52
CA GLN A 145 16.05 -19.14 -16.70
C GLN A 145 16.18 -17.85 -17.48
N GLN A 146 16.03 -16.74 -16.78
CA GLN A 146 16.29 -15.41 -17.33
C GLN A 146 17.26 -14.67 -16.41
N TYR A 147 18.19 -13.94 -17.02
CA TYR A 147 19.06 -13.04 -16.31
C TYR A 147 18.31 -11.74 -16.00
N VAL A 148 18.40 -11.28 -14.76
CA VAL A 148 17.74 -10.07 -14.26
C VAL A 148 18.72 -9.17 -13.54
N ARG A 149 18.47 -7.86 -13.65
CA ARG A 149 19.14 -6.83 -12.86
C ARG A 149 18.06 -6.05 -12.12
N TYR A 150 18.19 -5.94 -10.81
CA TYR A 150 17.19 -5.28 -9.97
C TYR A 150 17.85 -4.56 -8.80
N TYR A 151 17.14 -3.65 -8.16
CA TYR A 151 17.53 -3.13 -6.85
C TYR A 151 16.37 -3.26 -5.86
N MET A 152 16.71 -3.29 -4.57
CA MET A 152 15.72 -3.21 -3.50
C MET A 152 15.50 -1.73 -3.15
N GLU A 153 14.25 -1.29 -3.21
CA GLU A 153 13.80 0.04 -2.81
C GLU A 153 13.14 -0.08 -1.43
N THR A 154 13.66 0.64 -0.44
CA THR A 154 13.06 0.76 0.88
C THR A 154 12.34 2.10 0.96
N VAL A 155 11.05 2.06 1.25
CA VAL A 155 10.21 3.23 1.49
C VAL A 155 9.86 3.25 2.96
N ALA A 156 10.46 4.17 3.71
CA ALA A 156 10.11 4.44 5.10
C ALA A 156 9.15 5.63 5.13
N LYS A 157 8.03 5.47 5.84
CA LYS A 157 7.01 6.51 6.02
C LYS A 157 6.80 6.75 7.50
N ASP A 158 7.14 7.94 7.95
CA ASP A 158 6.76 8.42 9.27
C ASP A 158 5.44 9.16 9.15
N PHE A 159 4.47 8.77 9.96
CA PHE A 159 3.13 9.32 9.97
C PHE A 159 2.76 9.77 11.37
N SER A 160 2.38 11.03 11.51
CA SER A 160 1.85 11.54 12.78
C SER A 160 0.62 12.39 12.54
N PHE A 161 -0.31 12.36 13.47
CA PHE A 161 -1.41 13.32 13.49
C PHE A 161 -1.84 13.64 14.91
N SER A 162 -2.43 14.81 15.07
CA SER A 162 -3.07 15.27 16.29
C SER A 162 -4.54 15.51 16.06
N LEU A 163 -5.34 15.11 17.04
CA LEU A 163 -6.73 15.52 17.16
C LEU A 163 -6.75 16.83 17.94
N THR A 164 -7.26 17.90 17.34
CA THR A 164 -7.25 19.23 17.95
C THR A 164 -8.65 19.79 18.12
N ASP A 165 -8.86 20.55 19.20
CA ASP A 165 -10.05 21.37 19.41
C ASP A 165 -9.62 22.80 19.70
N GLY A 166 -10.09 23.76 18.88
CA GLY A 166 -9.67 25.16 18.98
C GLY A 166 -8.15 25.35 18.83
N GLY A 167 -7.48 24.48 18.06
CA GLY A 167 -6.02 24.49 17.89
C GLY A 167 -5.21 23.86 19.04
N THR A 168 -5.85 23.40 20.10
CA THR A 168 -5.18 22.67 21.20
C THR A 168 -5.20 21.17 20.92
N SER A 169 -4.03 20.52 21.00
CA SER A 169 -3.91 19.06 20.83
C SER A 169 -4.57 18.32 22.00
N GLN A 170 -5.54 17.48 21.69
CA GLN A 170 -6.26 16.63 22.62
C GLN A 170 -5.71 15.21 22.63
N ALA A 171 -5.21 14.75 21.48
CA ALA A 171 -4.53 13.47 21.35
C ALA A 171 -3.56 13.48 20.17
N GLN A 172 -2.61 12.55 20.16
CA GLN A 172 -1.59 12.42 19.12
C GLN A 172 -1.35 10.96 18.77
N PHE A 173 -1.32 10.65 17.48
CA PHE A 173 -0.78 9.41 16.94
C PHE A 173 0.60 9.66 16.35
N ILE A 174 1.52 8.72 16.59
CA ILE A 174 2.82 8.64 15.92
C ILE A 174 3.06 7.18 15.54
N GLY A 175 3.31 6.92 14.26
CA GLY A 175 3.62 5.60 13.73
C GLY A 175 4.56 5.67 12.55
N ASN A 176 5.11 4.52 12.18
CA ASN A 176 6.01 4.42 11.04
C ASN A 176 5.74 3.13 10.27
N ASP A 177 5.82 3.18 8.94
CA ASP A 177 5.76 2.02 8.05
C ASP A 177 7.07 1.91 7.27
N VAL A 178 7.55 0.69 7.09
CA VAL A 178 8.73 0.41 6.27
C VAL A 178 8.38 -0.69 5.29
N SER A 179 8.33 -0.33 4.02
CA SER A 179 8.02 -1.24 2.92
C SER A 179 9.24 -1.45 2.04
N HIS A 180 9.45 -2.69 1.58
CA HIS A 180 10.52 -3.04 0.66
C HIS A 180 9.94 -3.51 -0.68
N TYR A 181 10.43 -2.91 -1.77
CA TYR A 181 10.02 -3.24 -3.13
C TYR A 181 11.21 -3.67 -3.95
N ARG A 182 11.06 -4.79 -4.66
CA ARG A 182 12.00 -5.14 -5.72
C ARG A 182 11.65 -4.34 -6.97
N ARG A 183 12.64 -3.67 -7.56
CA ARG A 183 12.52 -2.92 -8.82
C ARG A 183 13.42 -3.55 -9.86
N ASP A 184 12.83 -4.22 -10.84
CA ASP A 184 13.57 -4.79 -11.96
C ASP A 184 13.97 -3.66 -12.94
N ILE A 185 15.27 -3.58 -13.21
CA ILE A 185 15.89 -2.65 -14.17
C ILE A 185 15.94 -3.32 -15.55
N TYR A 186 16.21 -4.62 -15.55
CA TYR A 186 16.35 -5.44 -16.75
C TYR A 186 15.85 -6.85 -16.49
N ALA A 187 15.16 -7.41 -17.48
CA ALA A 187 14.84 -8.82 -17.57
C ALA A 187 15.18 -9.32 -18.97
N GLY A 188 16.06 -10.31 -19.04
CA GLY A 188 16.47 -10.94 -20.29
C GLY A 188 15.43 -11.94 -20.81
N ASP A 189 15.70 -12.49 -21.99
CA ASP A 189 14.86 -13.56 -22.55
C ASP A 189 14.84 -14.77 -21.61
N CYS A 190 13.67 -15.37 -21.44
CA CYS A 190 13.54 -16.67 -20.81
C CYS A 190 14.02 -17.76 -21.77
N ARG A 191 14.98 -18.58 -21.35
CA ARG A 191 15.55 -19.68 -22.17
C ARG A 191 15.68 -20.96 -21.38
#